data_AF-A0A7X5HVG9-F1
#
_entry.id   AF-A0A7X5HVG9-F1
#
_cell.length_a   1.000
_cell.length_b   1.000
_cell.length_c   1.000
_cell.angle_alpha   90.00
_cell.angle_beta   90.00
_cell.angle_gamma   90.00
#
_symmetry.space_group_name_H-M   'P 1'
#
loop_
_entity.id
_entity.type
_entity.pdbx_description
1 polymer ?
#
loop_
_entity_poly.entity_id
_entity_poly.type
_entity_poly.pdbx_seq_one_letter_code
_entity_poly.pdbx_strand_id
1 'polypeptide(L)'
;MDKKIAALGGIPLVLAVVLAFLLAQSNQKLESKASESDQTAKALEALQAAHGELEKEHGELKGKYQALAMEHEELLQAYAVFEEAMDSLGGDSLLDPFELQQIKRAGIQDVDQLVQDLKDHPEVIGMEAVLGGTMFFTKIVVLNDKWVFGAFEDGHVMGYGIYTWTADGASAITWEELFRQEL
;
A
#
# COMPACT_ATOMS: atom_id res chain seq x y z
N MET A 1 -27.37 56.81 83.26
CA MET A 1 -27.38 55.41 82.76
C MET A 1 -28.72 55.26 82.06
N ASP A 2 -28.85 55.07 80.75
CA ASP A 2 -27.99 54.30 79.86
C ASP A 2 -28.08 54.77 78.40
N LYS A 3 -26.91 54.84 77.76
CA LYS A 3 -26.77 54.69 76.32
C LYS A 3 -27.03 53.22 75.99
N LYS A 4 -27.86 52.94 74.98
CA LYS A 4 -27.75 51.83 74.00
C LYS A 4 -29.13 51.35 73.57
N ILE A 5 -29.70 51.97 72.53
CA ILE A 5 -30.48 51.22 71.54
C ILE A 5 -30.18 51.84 70.17
N ALA A 6 -29.08 51.41 69.58
CA ALA A 6 -28.73 51.71 68.19
C ALA A 6 -28.00 50.50 67.61
N ALA A 7 -28.71 49.38 67.42
CA ALA A 7 -28.17 48.19 66.76
C ALA A 7 -29.28 47.21 66.33
N LEU A 8 -30.31 47.67 65.61
CA LEU A 8 -31.28 46.75 64.99
C LEU A 8 -31.55 47.01 63.49
N GLY A 9 -30.98 48.07 62.91
CA GLY A 9 -31.09 48.35 61.46
C GLY A 9 -30.11 47.57 60.58
N GLY A 10 -29.10 46.90 61.15
CA GLY A 10 -28.03 46.23 60.38
C GLY A 10 -28.28 44.75 60.06
N ILE A 11 -29.04 44.04 60.89
CA ILE A 11 -29.28 42.58 60.74
C ILE A 11 -30.03 42.25 59.43
N PRO A 12 -31.15 42.89 59.07
CA PRO A 12 -31.84 42.60 57.81
C PRO A 12 -31.02 42.99 56.58
N LEU A 13 -30.19 44.03 56.67
CA LEU A 13 -29.30 44.45 55.58
C LEU A 13 -28.18 43.43 55.34
N VAL A 14 -27.54 42.94 56.41
CA VAL A 14 -26.50 41.90 56.32
C VAL A 14 -27.09 40.61 55.73
N LEU A 15 -28.30 40.23 56.14
CA LEU A 15 -28.98 39.04 55.62
C LEU A 15 -29.31 39.19 54.12
N ALA A 16 -29.75 40.38 53.69
CA ALA A 16 -30.00 40.66 52.28
C ALA A 16 -28.73 40.61 51.43
N VAL A 17 -27.59 41.12 51.93
CA VAL A 17 -26.29 41.06 51.25
C VAL A 17 -25.79 39.61 51.13
N VAL A 18 -25.91 38.81 52.19
CA VAL A 18 -25.56 37.38 52.15
C VAL A 18 -26.43 36.63 51.14
N LEU A 19 -27.74 36.90 51.11
CA LEU A 19 -28.66 36.29 50.16
C LEU A 19 -28.31 36.67 48.71
N ALA A 20 -28.03 37.96 48.46
CA ALA A 20 -27.61 38.45 47.15
C ALA A 20 -26.30 37.80 46.68
N PHE A 21 -25.35 37.62 47.58
CA PHE A 21 -24.08 36.95 47.29
C PHE A 21 -24.28 35.46 46.95
N LEU A 22 -25.11 34.75 47.70
CA LEU A 22 -25.44 33.34 47.42
C LEU A 22 -26.18 33.18 46.09
N LEU A 23 -27.09 34.11 45.76
CA LEU A 23 -27.77 34.14 44.47
C LEU A 23 -26.79 34.38 43.32
N ALA A 24 -25.84 35.31 43.48
CA ALA A 24 -24.80 35.56 42.48
C ALA A 24 -23.90 34.33 42.25
N GLN A 25 -23.46 33.65 43.33
CA GLN A 25 -22.68 32.42 43.21
C GLN A 25 -23.46 31.28 42.53
N SER A 26 -24.74 31.13 42.84
CA SER A 26 -25.61 30.14 42.21
C SER A 26 -25.77 30.41 40.72
N ASN A 27 -26.01 31.68 40.34
CA ASN A 27 -26.17 32.08 38.95
C ASN A 27 -24.88 31.84 38.13
N GLN A 28 -23.71 32.20 38.68
CA GLN A 28 -22.42 31.96 38.04
C GLN A 28 -22.17 30.46 37.80
N LYS A 29 -22.55 29.60 38.76
CA LYS A 29 -22.41 28.14 38.63
C LYS A 29 -23.39 27.54 37.61
N LEU A 30 -24.56 28.15 37.43
CA LEU A 30 -25.51 27.76 36.39
C LEU A 30 -24.99 28.15 35.00
N GLU A 31 -24.43 29.35 34.85
CA GLU A 31 -23.82 29.81 33.60
C GLU A 31 -22.62 28.93 33.19
N SER A 32 -21.75 28.57 34.14
CA SER A 32 -20.62 27.68 33.85
C SER A 32 -21.08 26.29 33.39
N LYS A 33 -22.11 25.72 34.04
CA LYS A 33 -22.70 24.44 33.65
C LYS A 33 -23.41 24.50 32.29
N ALA A 34 -24.07 25.61 32.00
CA ALA A 34 -24.71 25.82 30.70
C ALA A 34 -23.67 25.90 29.58
N SER A 35 -22.55 26.60 29.81
CA SER A 35 -21.43 26.66 28.86
C SER A 35 -20.76 25.29 28.67
N GLU A 36 -20.57 24.52 29.75
CA GLU A 36 -20.02 23.16 29.67
C GLU A 36 -20.96 22.23 28.89
N SER A 37 -22.27 22.31 29.14
CA SER A 37 -23.28 21.55 28.39
C SER A 37 -23.25 21.88 26.90
N ASP A 38 -23.15 23.16 26.51
CA ASP A 38 -23.06 23.58 25.11
C ASP A 38 -21.77 23.06 24.44
N GLN A 39 -20.65 23.08 25.15
CA GLN A 39 -19.38 22.53 24.65
C GLN A 39 -19.46 21.01 24.46
N THR A 40 -20.07 20.28 25.41
CA THR A 40 -20.25 18.83 25.28
C THR A 40 -21.18 18.46 24.13
N ALA A 41 -22.23 19.25 23.88
CA ALA A 41 -23.12 19.05 22.73
C ALA A 41 -22.37 19.23 21.41
N LYS A 42 -21.58 20.30 21.27
CA LYS A 42 -20.73 20.54 20.09
C LYS A 42 -19.68 19.45 19.88
N ALA A 43 -19.05 18.97 20.95
CA ALA A 43 -18.10 17.87 20.87
C ALA A 43 -18.77 16.56 20.43
N LEU A 44 -20.00 16.30 20.87
CA LEU A 44 -20.78 15.14 20.46
C LEU A 44 -21.16 15.21 18.98
N GLU A 45 -21.61 16.37 18.49
CA GLU A 45 -21.91 16.59 17.07
C GLU A 45 -20.66 16.39 16.20
N ALA A 46 -19.51 16.94 16.61
CA ALA A 46 -18.25 16.77 15.89
C ALA A 46 -17.81 15.30 15.86
N LEU A 47 -17.97 14.56 16.97
CA LEU A 47 -17.65 13.14 17.04
C LEU A 47 -18.57 12.30 16.15
N GLN A 48 -19.86 12.63 16.10
CA GLN A 48 -20.82 11.96 15.22
C GLN A 48 -20.49 12.20 13.74
N ALA A 49 -20.10 13.43 13.38
CA ALA A 49 -19.65 13.75 12.03
C ALA A 49 -18.40 12.95 11.64
N ALA A 50 -17.38 12.92 12.52
CA ALA A 50 -16.15 12.15 12.29
C ALA A 50 -16.42 10.64 12.18
N HIS A 51 -17.35 10.11 12.98
CA HIS A 51 -17.75 8.71 12.87
C HIS A 51 -18.40 8.40 11.52
N GLY A 52 -19.30 9.27 11.04
CA GLY A 52 -19.92 9.10 9.73
C GLY A 52 -18.92 9.17 8.56
N GLU A 53 -17.91 10.03 8.68
CA GLU A 53 -16.81 10.10 7.70
C GLU A 53 -15.98 8.81 7.70
N LEU A 54 -15.64 8.29 8.88
CA LEU A 54 -14.90 7.03 9.02
C LEU A 54 -15.69 5.82 8.49
N GLU A 55 -17.00 5.76 8.72
CA GLU A 55 -17.85 4.71 8.15
C GLU A 55 -17.86 4.75 6.62
N LYS A 56 -17.84 5.95 6.03
CA LYS A 56 -17.75 6.12 4.58
C LYS A 56 -16.39 5.62 4.06
N GLU A 57 -15.29 6.03 4.67
CA GLU A 57 -13.94 5.55 4.30
C GLU A 57 -13.82 4.03 4.42
N HIS A 58 -14.39 3.45 5.48
CA HIS A 58 -14.41 2.01 5.67
C HIS A 58 -15.20 1.30 4.56
N GLY A 59 -16.35 1.87 4.15
CA GLY A 59 -17.14 1.38 3.03
C GLY A 59 -16.37 1.42 1.71
N GLU A 60 -15.71 2.54 1.41
CA GLU A 60 -14.88 2.70 0.20
C GLU A 60 -13.71 1.72 0.19
N LEU A 61 -13.01 1.57 1.32
CA LEU A 61 -11.88 0.67 1.45
C LEU A 61 -12.30 -0.80 1.31
N LYS A 62 -13.44 -1.16 1.91
CA LYS A 62 -14.02 -2.50 1.75
C LYS A 62 -14.37 -2.79 0.29
N GLY A 63 -14.92 -1.81 -0.44
CA GLY A 63 -15.18 -1.92 -1.87
C GLY A 63 -13.90 -2.16 -2.68
N LYS A 64 -12.85 -1.39 -2.40
CA LYS A 64 -11.53 -1.59 -3.03
C LYS A 64 -10.96 -2.99 -2.77
N TYR A 65 -11.06 -3.47 -1.52
CA TYR A 65 -10.60 -4.81 -1.17
C TYR A 65 -11.36 -5.91 -1.93
N GLN A 66 -12.66 -5.77 -2.08
CA GLN A 66 -13.49 -6.73 -2.84
C GLN A 66 -13.14 -6.73 -4.33
N ALA A 67 -12.95 -5.56 -4.93
CA ALA A 67 -12.52 -5.45 -6.33
C ALA A 67 -11.14 -6.10 -6.53
N LEU A 68 -10.18 -5.81 -5.66
CA LEU A 68 -8.84 -6.39 -5.71
C LEU A 68 -8.86 -7.92 -5.53
N ALA A 69 -9.73 -8.43 -4.66
CA ALA A 69 -9.90 -9.87 -4.48
C ALA A 69 -10.43 -10.56 -5.75
N MET A 70 -11.34 -9.90 -6.49
CA MET A 70 -11.83 -10.41 -7.77
C MET A 70 -10.74 -10.40 -8.84
N GLU A 71 -9.96 -9.33 -8.94
CA GLU A 71 -8.82 -9.25 -9.87
C GLU A 71 -7.77 -10.34 -9.57
N HIS A 72 -7.49 -10.59 -8.29
CA HIS A 72 -6.58 -11.64 -7.88
C HIS A 72 -7.11 -13.04 -8.24
N GLU A 73 -8.42 -13.28 -8.10
CA GLU A 73 -9.05 -14.54 -8.50
C GLU A 73 -8.97 -14.74 -10.03
N GLU A 74 -9.23 -13.70 -10.81
CA GLU A 74 -9.09 -13.73 -12.27
C GLU A 74 -7.64 -14.01 -12.70
N LEU A 75 -6.67 -13.39 -12.03
CA LEU A 75 -5.25 -13.61 -12.30
C LEU A 75 -4.82 -15.05 -11.97
N LEU A 76 -5.29 -15.63 -10.87
CA LEU A 76 -5.03 -17.02 -10.52
C LEU A 76 -5.59 -18.00 -11.56
N GLN A 77 -6.77 -17.72 -12.10
CA GLN A 77 -7.35 -18.53 -13.17
C GLN A 77 -6.52 -18.44 -14.45
N ALA A 78 -6.09 -17.23 -14.83
CA ALA A 78 -5.22 -17.03 -15.99
C ALA A 78 -3.87 -17.75 -15.83
N TYR A 79 -3.27 -17.68 -14.64
CA TYR A 79 -2.02 -18.36 -14.33
C TYR A 79 -2.16 -19.89 -14.39
N ALA A 80 -3.25 -20.45 -13.88
CA ALA A 80 -3.51 -21.90 -13.94
C ALA A 80 -3.66 -22.40 -15.39
N VAL A 81 -4.38 -21.66 -16.24
CA VAL A 81 -4.50 -21.97 -17.68
C VAL A 81 -3.14 -21.90 -18.37
N PHE A 82 -2.32 -20.92 -18.00
CA PHE A 82 -0.97 -20.79 -18.54
C PHE A 82 -0.05 -21.92 -18.10
N GLU A 83 -0.08 -22.35 -16.83
CA GLU A 83 0.68 -23.51 -16.36
C GLU A 83 0.24 -24.80 -17.05
N GLU A 84 -1.06 -25.05 -17.21
CA GLU A 84 -1.57 -26.20 -17.95
C GLU A 84 -1.13 -26.18 -19.42
N ALA A 85 -1.14 -25.00 -20.05
CA ALA A 85 -0.63 -24.83 -21.41
C ALA A 85 0.88 -25.13 -21.48
N MET A 86 1.68 -24.65 -20.53
CA MET A 86 3.12 -24.96 -20.45
C MET A 86 3.39 -26.45 -20.22
N ASP A 87 2.63 -27.11 -19.35
CA ASP A 87 2.77 -28.55 -19.10
C ASP A 87 2.43 -29.37 -20.36
N SER A 88 1.38 -28.97 -21.09
CA SER A 88 0.98 -29.57 -22.37
C SER A 88 2.01 -29.39 -23.50
N LEU A 89 2.87 -28.37 -23.40
CA LEU A 89 3.95 -28.11 -24.35
C LEU A 89 5.20 -28.95 -24.08
N GLY A 90 5.16 -29.83 -23.07
CA GLY A 90 6.27 -30.72 -22.71
C GLY A 90 7.25 -29.97 -21.83
N GLY A 91 7.01 -30.02 -20.52
CA GLY A 91 7.61 -29.20 -19.46
C GLY A 91 9.14 -29.17 -19.28
N ASP A 92 9.94 -29.57 -20.26
CA ASP A 92 11.40 -29.47 -20.21
C ASP A 92 11.99 -28.45 -21.19
N SER A 93 11.25 -27.99 -22.22
CA SER A 93 11.72 -26.95 -23.13
C SER A 93 10.57 -26.46 -24.02
N LEU A 94 10.20 -25.19 -23.92
CA LEU A 94 9.30 -24.54 -24.89
C LEU A 94 9.91 -24.49 -26.31
N LEU A 95 11.20 -24.79 -26.42
CA LEU A 95 11.96 -24.70 -27.64
C LEU A 95 11.82 -25.95 -28.48
N ASP A 96 11.39 -25.77 -29.72
CA ASP A 96 11.41 -26.84 -30.71
C ASP A 96 12.86 -27.13 -31.21
N PRO A 97 13.11 -28.26 -31.89
CA PRO A 97 14.45 -28.60 -32.38
C PRO A 97 15.04 -27.58 -33.36
N PHE A 98 14.20 -26.84 -34.09
CA PHE A 98 14.65 -25.80 -35.01
C PHE A 98 15.13 -24.57 -34.24
N GLU A 99 14.40 -24.14 -33.21
CA GLU A 99 14.82 -23.04 -32.32
C GLU A 99 16.12 -23.37 -31.59
N LEU A 100 16.26 -24.59 -31.06
CA LEU A 100 17.52 -25.06 -30.48
C LEU A 100 18.68 -25.02 -31.48
N GLN A 101 18.42 -25.33 -32.76
CA GLN A 101 19.44 -25.23 -33.80
C GLN A 101 19.82 -23.77 -34.10
N GLN A 102 18.85 -22.86 -34.06
CA GLN A 102 19.08 -21.43 -34.29
C GLN A 102 19.92 -20.83 -33.16
N ILE A 103 19.61 -21.16 -31.90
CA ILE A 103 20.40 -20.80 -30.72
C ILE A 103 21.85 -21.29 -30.87
N LYS A 104 22.05 -22.55 -31.28
CA LYS A 104 23.39 -23.12 -31.53
C LYS A 104 24.15 -22.42 -32.64
N ARG A 105 23.47 -22.00 -33.71
CA ARG A 105 24.09 -21.26 -34.81
C ARG A 105 24.53 -19.86 -34.40
N ALA A 106 23.90 -19.25 -33.40
CA ALA A 106 24.33 -17.99 -32.81
C ALA A 106 25.58 -18.13 -31.92
N GLY A 107 26.04 -19.36 -31.67
CA GLY A 107 27.22 -19.66 -30.84
C GLY A 107 26.89 -20.05 -29.40
N ILE A 108 25.61 -20.18 -29.06
CA ILE A 108 25.14 -20.58 -27.73
C ILE A 108 24.97 -22.11 -27.69
N GLN A 109 25.76 -22.79 -26.88
CA GLN A 109 25.81 -24.26 -26.90
C GLN A 109 24.60 -24.90 -26.21
N ASP A 110 24.11 -24.22 -25.17
CA ASP A 110 23.04 -24.68 -24.29
C ASP A 110 22.12 -23.51 -23.92
N VAL A 111 20.83 -23.79 -23.74
CA VAL A 111 19.82 -22.83 -23.31
C VAL A 111 20.14 -22.30 -21.91
N ASP A 112 20.72 -23.15 -21.06
CA ASP A 112 21.19 -22.77 -19.72
C ASP A 112 22.25 -21.64 -19.78
N GLN A 113 22.97 -21.51 -20.88
CA GLN A 113 23.90 -20.40 -21.08
C GLN A 113 23.16 -19.07 -21.17
N LEU A 114 22.03 -19.00 -21.87
CA LEU A 114 21.20 -17.78 -21.93
C LEU A 114 20.61 -17.45 -20.57
N VAL A 115 20.16 -18.48 -19.83
CA VAL A 115 19.57 -18.31 -18.50
C VAL A 115 20.60 -17.77 -17.52
N GLN A 116 21.78 -18.39 -17.48
CA GLN A 116 22.83 -17.99 -16.54
C GLN A 116 23.40 -16.62 -16.89
N ASP A 117 23.60 -16.33 -18.17
CA ASP A 117 24.11 -15.03 -18.63
C ASP A 117 23.12 -13.90 -18.29
N LEU A 118 21.82 -14.03 -18.60
CA LEU A 118 20.84 -13.03 -18.21
C LEU A 118 20.80 -12.81 -16.70
N LYS A 119 20.92 -13.89 -15.91
CA LYS A 119 20.94 -13.81 -14.44
C LYS A 119 22.14 -13.01 -13.91
N ASP A 120 23.27 -13.09 -14.60
CA ASP A 120 24.49 -12.35 -14.25
C ASP A 120 24.48 -10.90 -14.75
N HIS A 121 23.44 -10.52 -15.52
CA HIS A 121 23.21 -9.19 -16.07
C HIS A 121 21.92 -8.50 -15.53
N PRO A 122 21.77 -8.33 -14.21
CA PRO A 122 20.58 -7.69 -13.63
C PRO A 122 20.42 -6.20 -14.03
N GLU A 123 21.48 -5.55 -14.50
CA GLU A 123 21.39 -4.17 -15.03
C GLU A 123 20.47 -4.06 -16.24
N VAL A 124 20.24 -5.15 -16.98
CA VAL A 124 19.31 -5.22 -18.11
C VAL A 124 17.87 -5.02 -17.64
N ILE A 125 17.57 -5.33 -16.37
CA ILE A 125 16.27 -5.03 -15.76
C ILE A 125 16.00 -3.53 -15.81
N GLY A 126 17.02 -2.65 -15.85
CA GLY A 126 16.85 -1.20 -16.05
C GLY A 126 16.00 -0.48 -15.00
N MET A 127 15.90 -1.04 -13.79
CA MET A 127 15.15 -0.48 -12.66
C MET A 127 16.09 -0.27 -11.49
N GLU A 128 15.90 0.84 -10.78
CA GLU A 128 16.62 1.09 -9.54
C GLU A 128 15.97 0.34 -8.39
N ALA A 129 16.78 -0.40 -7.64
CA ALA A 129 16.33 -1.00 -6.39
C ALA A 129 16.04 0.06 -5.33
N VAL A 130 15.11 -0.22 -4.43
CA VAL A 130 14.70 0.65 -3.34
C VAL A 130 15.17 0.10 -1.99
N LEU A 131 15.26 0.98 -0.99
CA LEU A 131 15.53 0.62 0.40
C LEU A 131 16.83 -0.18 0.62
N GLY A 132 17.82 0.00 -0.27
CA GLY A 132 19.09 -0.72 -0.21
C GLY A 132 19.02 -2.17 -0.72
N GLY A 133 17.93 -2.54 -1.40
CA GLY A 133 17.82 -3.79 -2.15
C GLY A 133 18.78 -3.84 -3.35
N THR A 134 18.80 -4.97 -4.04
CA THR A 134 19.52 -5.16 -5.30
C THR A 134 18.60 -5.90 -6.23
N MET A 135 18.38 -5.39 -7.44
CA MET A 135 17.56 -6.08 -8.43
C MET A 135 18.24 -7.38 -8.86
N PHE A 136 17.47 -8.45 -8.93
CA PHE A 136 17.93 -9.73 -9.48
C PHE A 136 16.77 -10.48 -10.15
N PHE A 137 17.11 -11.39 -11.05
CA PHE A 137 16.14 -12.28 -11.66
C PHE A 137 15.81 -13.47 -10.74
N THR A 138 14.52 -13.69 -10.50
CA THR A 138 13.99 -14.79 -9.67
C THR A 138 13.63 -16.01 -10.51
N LYS A 139 13.10 -15.80 -11.73
CA LYS A 139 12.74 -16.85 -12.69
C LYS A 139 13.08 -16.38 -14.10
N ILE A 140 13.69 -17.25 -14.88
CA ILE A 140 14.02 -16.99 -16.29
C ILE A 140 13.50 -18.17 -17.11
N VAL A 141 12.83 -17.88 -18.22
CA VAL A 141 12.30 -18.88 -19.14
C VAL A 141 12.63 -18.44 -20.57
N VAL A 142 13.39 -19.26 -21.30
CA VAL A 142 13.65 -19.01 -22.73
C VAL A 142 12.41 -19.41 -23.51
N LEU A 143 11.79 -18.44 -24.19
CA LEU A 143 10.51 -18.63 -24.86
C LEU A 143 10.68 -19.17 -26.29
N ASN A 144 11.69 -18.67 -27.01
CA ASN A 144 12.06 -19.07 -28.37
C ASN A 144 13.52 -18.65 -28.69
N ASP A 145 13.91 -18.73 -29.96
CA ASP A 145 15.24 -18.35 -30.45
C ASP A 145 15.54 -16.83 -30.37
N LYS A 146 14.61 -16.00 -29.86
CA LYS A 146 14.73 -14.54 -29.80
C LYS A 146 14.37 -13.93 -28.47
N TRP A 147 13.46 -14.53 -27.72
CA TRP A 147 12.85 -13.92 -26.55
C TRP A 147 13.03 -14.78 -25.30
N VAL A 148 13.29 -14.09 -24.20
CA VAL A 148 13.46 -14.66 -22.87
C VAL A 148 12.55 -13.88 -21.92
N PHE A 149 11.76 -14.60 -21.15
CA PHE A 149 10.98 -14.05 -20.05
C PHE A 149 11.84 -14.01 -18.80
N GLY A 150 11.80 -12.90 -18.07
CA GLY A 150 12.46 -12.76 -16.77
C GLY A 150 11.50 -12.16 -15.74
N ALA A 151 11.30 -12.87 -14.63
CA ALA A 151 10.74 -12.30 -13.41
C ALA A 151 11.88 -11.76 -12.54
N PHE A 152 11.67 -10.59 -11.92
CA PHE A 152 12.70 -9.91 -11.15
C PHE A 152 12.14 -9.27 -9.89
N GLU A 153 13.00 -9.05 -8.90
CA GLU A 153 12.67 -8.31 -7.68
C GLU A 153 13.92 -7.74 -6.99
N ASP A 154 13.72 -6.87 -6.00
CA ASP A 154 14.73 -6.47 -5.00
C ASP A 154 14.33 -6.78 -3.55
N GLY A 155 13.21 -7.49 -3.37
CA GLY A 155 12.57 -7.78 -2.08
C GLY A 155 11.48 -6.78 -1.67
N HIS A 156 11.28 -5.69 -2.40
CA HIS A 156 10.21 -4.71 -2.18
C HIS A 156 9.39 -4.43 -3.44
N VAL A 157 10.07 -4.33 -4.58
CA VAL A 157 9.46 -4.16 -5.90
C VAL A 157 9.65 -5.46 -6.66
N MET A 158 8.61 -5.88 -7.36
CA MET A 158 8.63 -7.07 -8.21
C MET A 158 8.07 -6.74 -9.59
N GLY A 159 8.44 -7.54 -10.57
CA GLY A 159 7.97 -7.32 -11.93
C GLY A 159 8.38 -8.42 -12.89
N TYR A 160 8.00 -8.21 -14.14
CA TYR A 160 8.28 -9.12 -15.24
C TYR A 160 8.75 -8.36 -16.47
N GLY A 161 9.58 -9.00 -17.29
CA GLY A 161 10.06 -8.45 -18.54
C GLY A 161 10.21 -9.49 -19.64
N ILE A 162 10.22 -9.00 -20.87
CA ILE A 162 10.62 -9.75 -22.06
C ILE A 162 11.90 -9.14 -22.59
N TYR A 163 12.91 -9.98 -22.73
CA TYR A 163 14.24 -9.61 -23.17
C TYR A 163 14.54 -10.30 -24.50
N THR A 164 15.28 -9.62 -25.36
CA THR A 164 15.86 -10.21 -26.55
C THR A 164 17.38 -10.23 -26.43
N TRP A 165 18.01 -11.11 -27.21
CA TRP A 165 19.43 -11.31 -27.15
C TRP A 165 20.03 -11.44 -28.56
N THR A 166 21.30 -11.07 -28.66
CA THR A 166 22.14 -11.37 -29.81
C THR A 166 23.48 -11.90 -29.34
N ALA A 167 24.08 -12.80 -30.12
CA ALA A 167 25.39 -13.34 -29.85
C ALA A 167 26.24 -13.29 -31.14
N ASP A 168 27.51 -12.95 -30.99
CA ASP A 168 28.46 -12.74 -32.09
C ASP A 168 29.46 -13.90 -32.23
N GLY A 169 29.03 -15.15 -31.99
CA GLY A 169 29.87 -16.34 -32.15
C GLY A 169 31.11 -16.41 -31.24
N ALA A 170 31.37 -15.37 -30.43
CA ALA A 170 32.55 -15.20 -29.57
C ALA A 170 32.20 -15.11 -28.08
N SER A 171 31.01 -15.58 -27.69
CA SER A 171 30.52 -15.76 -26.31
C SER A 171 30.01 -14.52 -25.58
N ALA A 172 30.04 -13.32 -26.16
CA ALA A 172 29.39 -12.16 -25.55
C ALA A 172 27.91 -12.12 -25.98
N ILE A 173 26.99 -12.34 -25.03
CA ILE A 173 25.56 -12.14 -25.25
C ILE A 173 25.25 -10.67 -24.95
N THR A 174 24.56 -10.01 -25.89
CA THR A 174 24.02 -8.66 -25.68
C THR A 174 22.53 -8.74 -25.50
N TRP A 175 22.03 -8.14 -24.42
CA TRP A 175 20.61 -8.11 -24.07
C TRP A 175 19.98 -6.76 -24.38
N GLU A 176 18.71 -6.81 -24.76
CA GLU A 176 17.85 -5.65 -24.89
C GLU A 176 16.49 -5.96 -24.24
N GLU A 177 15.99 -5.05 -23.43
CA GLU A 177 14.62 -5.14 -22.92
C GLU A 177 13.63 -4.69 -23.99
N LEU A 178 12.63 -5.53 -24.26
CA LEU A 178 11.53 -5.21 -25.17
C LEU A 178 10.27 -4.76 -24.45
N PHE A 179 10.02 -5.33 -23.27
CA PHE A 179 8.84 -5.05 -22.48
C PHE A 179 9.13 -5.25 -21.00
N ARG A 180 8.46 -4.44 -20.17
CA ARG A 180 8.50 -4.55 -18.71
C ARG A 180 7.16 -4.16 -18.10
N GLN A 181 6.79 -4.86 -17.03
CA GLN A 181 5.66 -4.52 -16.17
C GLN A 181 6.08 -4.63 -14.70
N GLU A 182 5.82 -3.55 -13.95
CA GLU A 182 5.98 -3.47 -12.50
C GLU A 182 4.68 -3.91 -11.81
N LEU A 183 4.80 -4.51 -10.63
CA LEU A 183 3.66 -4.93 -9.79
C LEU A 183 3.60 -4.19 -8.46
#